data_AF-A0A812X139-F1
#
_entry.id   AF-A0A812X139-F1
#
_cell.length_a   1.000
_cell.length_b   1.000
_cell.length_c   1.000
_cell.angle_alpha   90.00
_cell.angle_beta   90.00
_cell.angle_gamma   90.00
#
_symmetry.space_group_name_H-M   'P 1'
#
loop_
_entity.id
_entity.type
_entity.pdbx_description
1 polymer ?
#
loop_
_entity_poly.entity_id
_entity_poly.type
_entity_poly.pdbx_seq_one_letter_code
_entity_poly.pdbx_strand_id
1 'polypeptide(L)'
;MDGERSKLAALSLPLLQGLCRARGIPPGRSSKEDLVERLVAKRKAKDGDANAARKRPAQVSIHGRCSPESTVVLLQSGDTFALGAGHGAPSGFRPLRCGRCGELFDLGKATFTHDPKRFWCPKCRFRAMDPFNEVVDGGLLHLCLVTAAEHRFTLSLPLLKEWRAAGEAVWVRMVALDCVELLQVWPEELSLEADGRELFRIAPPEKGHRRRDVPQELTYQLMAGPNVLQLRVNASAVGSGLAL
;
A
#
# COMPACT_ATOMS: atom_id res chain seq x y z
N MET A 1 7.66 16.36 -34.06
CA MET A 1 8.09 14.94 -34.15
C MET A 1 9.34 14.75 -35.02
N ASP A 2 9.74 15.75 -35.79
CA ASP A 2 10.90 15.68 -36.70
C ASP A 2 12.25 15.54 -36.00
N GLY A 3 12.35 16.02 -34.75
CA GLY A 3 13.59 15.95 -33.98
C GLY A 3 14.08 14.53 -33.66
N GLU A 4 13.21 13.55 -33.51
CA GLU A 4 13.62 12.16 -33.20
C GLU A 4 14.09 11.41 -34.45
N ARG A 5 13.39 11.62 -35.56
CA ARG A 5 13.78 11.07 -36.87
C ARG A 5 15.16 11.57 -37.28
N SER A 6 15.43 12.87 -37.10
CA SER A 6 16.74 13.47 -37.37
C SER A 6 17.85 12.91 -36.47
N LYS A 7 17.56 12.65 -35.18
CA LYS A 7 18.53 12.03 -34.25
C LYS A 7 18.87 10.59 -34.65
N LEU A 8 17.88 9.79 -35.04
CA LEU A 8 18.11 8.42 -35.49
C LEU A 8 18.79 8.37 -36.87
N ALA A 9 18.45 9.29 -37.78
CA ALA A 9 19.09 9.40 -39.10
C ALA A 9 20.58 9.76 -39.02
N ALA A 10 21.04 10.40 -37.94
CA ALA A 10 22.44 10.71 -37.69
C ALA A 10 23.28 9.48 -37.24
N LEU A 11 22.64 8.39 -36.80
CA LEU A 11 23.36 7.20 -36.34
C LEU A 11 23.94 6.40 -37.50
N SER A 12 25.02 5.66 -37.25
CA SER A 12 25.60 4.72 -38.22
C SER A 12 24.71 3.48 -38.37
N LEU A 13 24.81 2.80 -39.51
CA LEU A 13 24.00 1.59 -39.79
C LEU A 13 24.19 0.48 -38.72
N PRO A 14 25.40 0.18 -38.22
CA PRO A 14 25.58 -0.81 -37.15
C PRO A 14 24.86 -0.43 -35.85
N LEU A 15 24.85 0.85 -35.48
CA LEU A 15 24.17 1.33 -34.28
C LEU A 15 22.64 1.20 -34.42
N LEU A 16 22.09 1.53 -35.59
CA LEU A 16 20.67 1.36 -35.87
C LEU A 16 20.25 -0.12 -35.82
N GLN A 17 21.07 -1.03 -36.37
CA GLN A 17 20.83 -2.46 -36.28
C GLN A 17 20.85 -2.97 -34.83
N GLY A 18 21.80 -2.48 -34.01
CA GLY A 18 21.87 -2.78 -32.58
C GLY A 18 20.62 -2.34 -31.82
N LEU A 19 20.14 -1.12 -32.07
CA LEU A 19 18.91 -0.60 -31.47
C LEU A 19 17.67 -1.39 -31.88
N CYS A 20 17.57 -1.79 -33.15
CA CYS A 20 16.49 -2.66 -33.62
C CYS A 20 16.48 -3.99 -32.88
N ARG A 21 17.64 -4.66 -32.74
CA ARG A 21 17.75 -5.92 -31.98
C ARG A 21 17.36 -5.75 -30.52
N ALA A 22 17.87 -4.73 -29.85
CA ALA A 22 17.53 -4.42 -28.46
C ALA A 22 16.04 -4.18 -28.24
N ARG A 23 15.32 -3.72 -29.27
CA ARG A 23 13.86 -3.50 -29.25
C ARG A 23 13.06 -4.65 -29.85
N GLY A 24 13.67 -5.81 -30.10
CA GLY A 24 13.00 -6.98 -30.70
C GLY A 24 12.42 -6.69 -32.09
N ILE A 25 13.09 -5.86 -32.88
CA ILE A 25 12.78 -5.63 -34.29
C ILE A 25 13.69 -6.57 -35.10
N PRO A 26 13.14 -7.52 -35.89
CA PRO A 26 13.94 -8.50 -36.59
C PRO A 26 14.89 -7.82 -37.59
N PRO A 27 16.17 -8.22 -37.63
CA PRO A 27 17.13 -7.67 -38.59
C PRO A 27 16.85 -8.24 -39.98
N GLY A 28 16.13 -7.48 -40.81
CA GLY A 28 16.06 -7.72 -42.25
C GLY A 28 17.27 -7.11 -42.97
N ARG A 29 17.42 -7.42 -44.27
CA ARG A 29 18.25 -6.62 -45.19
C ARG A 29 17.55 -5.30 -45.48
N SER A 30 17.45 -4.45 -44.46
CA SER A 30 16.71 -3.20 -44.50
C SER A 30 17.67 -2.04 -44.69
N SER A 31 17.25 -1.06 -45.50
CA SER A 31 17.98 0.20 -45.66
C SER A 31 18.07 0.95 -44.33
N LYS A 32 18.95 1.95 -44.27
CA LYS A 32 19.09 2.81 -43.08
C LYS A 32 17.77 3.50 -42.77
N GLU A 33 17.10 3.99 -43.81
CA GLU A 33 15.81 4.67 -43.74
C GLU A 33 14.70 3.76 -43.20
N ASP A 34 14.66 2.50 -43.64
CA ASP A 34 13.70 1.50 -43.15
C ASP A 34 13.87 1.22 -41.65
N LEU A 35 15.11 1.15 -41.16
CA LEU A 35 15.40 0.93 -39.74
C LEU A 35 14.96 2.12 -38.89
N VAL A 36 15.15 3.35 -39.38
CA VAL A 36 14.69 4.57 -38.70
C VAL A 36 13.17 4.60 -38.61
N GLU A 37 12.45 4.31 -39.70
CA GLU A 37 10.98 4.28 -39.69
C GLU A 37 10.43 3.23 -38.72
N ARG A 38 11.01 2.03 -38.70
CA ARG A 38 10.60 0.95 -37.78
C ARG A 38 10.81 1.33 -36.32
N LEU A 39 11.91 2.01 -36.00
CA LEU A 39 12.21 2.47 -34.63
C LEU A 39 11.24 3.56 -34.17
N VAL A 40 10.86 4.48 -35.07
CA VAL A 40 9.86 5.52 -34.79
C VAL A 40 8.48 4.90 -34.62
N ALA A 41 8.08 3.96 -35.48
CA ALA A 41 6.79 3.27 -35.41
C ALA A 41 6.63 2.48 -34.11
N LYS A 42 7.67 1.75 -33.67
CA LYS A 42 7.61 0.94 -32.44
C LYS A 42 7.51 1.79 -31.18
N ARG A 43 8.06 3.00 -31.17
CA ARG A 43 7.90 3.95 -30.06
C ARG A 43 6.46 4.48 -29.99
N LYS A 44 5.87 4.86 -31.13
CA LYS A 44 4.47 5.28 -31.20
C LYS A 44 3.50 4.19 -30.69
N ALA A 45 3.76 2.92 -31.00
CA ALA A 45 2.96 1.81 -30.48
C ALA A 45 3.06 1.70 -28.95
N LYS A 46 4.27 1.83 -28.38
CA LYS A 46 4.49 1.80 -26.93
C LYS A 46 3.80 2.95 -26.20
N ASP A 47 3.83 4.15 -26.78
CA ASP A 47 3.17 5.33 -26.19
C ASP A 47 1.63 5.22 -26.30
N GLY A 48 1.12 4.55 -27.34
CA GLY A 48 -0.31 4.21 -27.47
C GLY A 48 -0.78 3.18 -26.43
N ASP A 49 0.00 2.11 -26.21
CA ASP A 49 -0.32 1.07 -25.22
C ASP A 49 -0.23 1.59 -23.77
N ALA A 50 0.71 2.49 -23.48
CA ALA A 50 0.80 3.14 -22.18
C ALA A 50 -0.45 3.98 -21.85
N ASN A 51 -1.13 4.51 -22.88
CA ASN A 51 -2.37 5.27 -22.71
C ASN A 51 -3.62 4.38 -22.69
N ALA A 52 -3.58 3.22 -23.37
CA ALA A 52 -4.65 2.22 -23.37
C ALA A 52 -4.71 1.39 -22.06
N ALA A 53 -3.58 1.14 -21.41
CA ALA A 53 -3.50 0.43 -20.12
C ALA A 53 -4.18 1.17 -18.94
N ARG A 54 -4.58 2.43 -19.13
CA ARG A 54 -5.36 3.21 -18.14
C ARG A 54 -6.87 2.93 -18.15
N LYS A 55 -7.39 2.06 -19.04
CA LYS A 55 -8.83 1.76 -19.12
C LYS A 55 -9.11 0.26 -19.26
N ARG A 56 -9.12 -0.50 -18.15
CA ARG A 56 -10.20 -1.43 -17.71
C ARG A 56 -9.73 -2.53 -16.72
N PRO A 57 -10.65 -3.10 -15.90
CA PRO A 57 -10.37 -3.60 -14.57
C PRO A 57 -10.23 -5.13 -14.52
N ALA A 58 -9.54 -5.63 -13.49
CA ALA A 58 -9.75 -6.99 -13.02
C ALA A 58 -10.69 -6.95 -11.81
N GLN A 59 -11.93 -7.39 -12.04
CA GLN A 59 -12.86 -7.79 -10.99
C GLN A 59 -12.33 -9.05 -10.31
N VAL A 60 -12.24 -9.01 -8.98
CA VAL A 60 -12.34 -10.22 -8.17
C VAL A 60 -13.42 -9.91 -7.13
N SER A 61 -14.58 -10.54 -7.31
CA SER A 61 -15.68 -10.53 -6.34
C SER A 61 -15.58 -11.85 -5.58
N ILE A 62 -15.39 -11.78 -4.26
CA ILE A 62 -15.59 -12.91 -3.37
C ILE A 62 -16.45 -12.43 -2.19
N HIS A 63 -17.47 -13.23 -1.90
CA HIS A 63 -18.47 -13.02 -0.88
C HIS A 63 -17.94 -13.45 0.50
N GLY A 64 -17.93 -12.51 1.43
CA GLY A 64 -17.85 -12.72 2.87
C GLY A 64 -18.11 -11.37 3.54
N ARG A 65 -19.15 -11.24 4.35
CA ARG A 65 -19.37 -10.00 5.13
C ARG A 65 -18.41 -10.06 6.32
N CYS A 66 -17.24 -9.46 6.19
CA CYS A 66 -16.39 -9.13 7.34
C CYS A 66 -16.99 -7.90 8.01
N SER A 67 -17.13 -7.94 9.34
CA SER A 67 -17.59 -6.78 10.10
C SER A 67 -16.42 -5.80 10.22
N PRO A 68 -16.60 -4.49 10.02
CA PRO A 68 -15.50 -3.53 10.14
C PRO A 68 -15.21 -3.23 11.62
N GLU A 69 -14.73 -4.23 12.37
CA GLU A 69 -14.21 -4.04 13.73
C GLU A 69 -12.77 -4.59 13.81
N SER A 70 -11.82 -3.86 13.21
CA SER A 70 -10.39 -3.79 13.58
C SER A 70 -9.61 -3.06 12.49
N THR A 71 -8.83 -2.05 12.90
CA THR A 71 -8.18 -1.06 12.04
C THR A 71 -6.76 -0.87 12.55
N VAL A 72 -5.74 -0.84 11.67
CA VAL A 72 -4.32 -0.61 12.03
C VAL A 72 -3.69 0.35 11.02
N VAL A 73 -2.93 1.35 11.50
CA VAL A 73 -2.17 2.32 10.69
C VAL A 73 -0.66 2.04 10.84
N LEU A 74 0.10 2.12 9.73
CA LEU A 74 1.56 1.89 9.68
C LEU A 74 2.43 3.16 9.54
N LEU A 75 3.04 3.74 10.61
CA LEU A 75 4.08 4.85 10.63
C LEU A 75 5.13 5.05 11.86
N GLN A 76 6.35 4.45 11.89
CA GLN A 76 7.70 4.41 12.59
C GLN A 76 8.36 5.63 13.16
N SER A 77 8.41 5.70 14.47
CA SER A 77 9.72 5.89 15.12
C SER A 77 9.84 5.07 16.39
N GLY A 78 11.07 4.63 16.70
CA GLY A 78 11.43 3.92 17.94
C GLY A 78 10.90 4.63 19.18
N ASP A 79 10.57 3.94 20.26
CA ASP A 79 11.49 3.05 20.96
C ASP A 79 10.86 1.75 21.48
N THR A 80 11.71 0.71 21.53
CA THR A 80 11.54 -0.56 22.22
C THR A 80 11.07 -0.38 23.68
N PHE A 81 9.94 -0.99 24.06
CA PHE A 81 9.58 -1.18 25.46
C PHE A 81 9.70 -2.64 25.89
N ALA A 82 10.50 -2.80 26.94
CA ALA A 82 10.76 -4.02 27.65
C ALA A 82 9.51 -4.57 28.37
N LEU A 83 9.47 -5.90 28.48
CA LEU A 83 8.48 -6.67 29.21
C LEU A 83 8.52 -6.35 30.71
N GLY A 84 7.49 -5.69 31.22
CA GLY A 84 7.21 -5.56 32.65
C GLY A 84 6.06 -6.48 33.06
N ALA A 85 6.34 -7.46 33.91
CA ALA A 85 5.36 -8.34 34.55
C ALA A 85 4.68 -7.62 35.73
N GLY A 86 3.34 -7.68 35.83
CA GLY A 86 2.62 -7.05 36.96
C GLY A 86 1.10 -7.27 36.98
N HIS A 87 0.69 -8.38 37.59
CA HIS A 87 -0.54 -8.70 38.35
C HIS A 87 -1.82 -7.85 38.23
N GLY A 88 -2.91 -8.53 37.84
CA GLY A 88 -4.31 -8.15 38.09
C GLY A 88 -5.21 -8.55 36.92
N ALA A 89 -5.84 -9.73 36.96
CA ALA A 89 -6.56 -10.31 35.82
C ALA A 89 -8.05 -9.92 35.77
N PRO A 90 -8.48 -8.98 34.90
CA PRO A 90 -9.81 -9.02 34.32
C PRO A 90 -9.88 -10.21 33.34
N SER A 91 -11.04 -10.88 33.25
CA SER A 91 -11.36 -12.01 32.35
C SER A 91 -10.45 -12.08 31.13
N GLY A 92 -9.46 -12.98 31.23
CA GLY A 92 -8.17 -12.87 30.55
C GLY A 92 -8.24 -12.84 29.03
N PHE A 93 -7.83 -11.71 28.46
CA PHE A 93 -7.42 -11.62 27.06
C PHE A 93 -6.30 -12.63 26.82
N ARG A 94 -6.52 -13.55 25.89
CA ARG A 94 -5.51 -14.54 25.50
C ARG A 94 -4.80 -14.05 24.25
N PRO A 95 -3.50 -13.74 24.30
CA PRO A 95 -2.75 -13.41 23.10
C PRO A 95 -2.80 -14.58 22.12
N LEU A 96 -2.95 -14.27 20.83
CA LEU A 96 -2.97 -15.26 19.76
C LEU A 96 -1.56 -15.48 19.22
N ARG A 97 -1.23 -16.73 18.92
CA ARG A 97 0.03 -17.06 18.26
C ARG A 97 -0.12 -16.90 16.76
N CYS A 98 0.73 -16.08 16.15
CA CYS A 98 0.78 -15.92 14.70
C CYS A 98 1.22 -17.24 14.04
N GLY A 99 0.40 -17.79 13.14
CA GLY A 99 0.71 -18.99 12.37
C GLY A 99 1.87 -18.82 11.37
N ARG A 100 2.30 -17.57 11.09
CA ARG A 100 3.40 -17.27 10.15
C ARG A 100 4.74 -17.04 10.84
N CYS A 101 4.82 -16.14 11.83
CA CYS A 101 6.07 -15.85 12.54
C CYS A 101 6.18 -16.52 13.92
N GLY A 102 5.11 -17.12 14.43
CA GLY A 102 5.09 -17.75 15.76
C GLY A 102 5.03 -16.77 16.93
N GLU A 103 5.14 -15.46 16.71
CA GLU A 103 5.05 -14.43 17.75
C GLU A 103 3.64 -14.39 18.37
N LEU A 104 3.56 -14.08 19.66
CA LEU A 104 2.30 -13.80 20.35
C LEU A 104 1.86 -12.37 20.04
N PHE A 105 0.59 -12.19 19.73
CA PHE A 105 -0.02 -10.89 19.47
C PHE A 105 -1.25 -10.71 20.35
N ASP A 106 -1.32 -9.59 21.06
CA ASP A 106 -2.49 -9.21 21.84
C ASP A 106 -3.47 -8.41 20.95
N LEU A 107 -4.69 -8.92 20.80
CA LEU A 107 -5.76 -8.26 20.05
C LEU A 107 -6.46 -7.14 20.86
N GLY A 108 -6.09 -6.96 22.13
CA GLY A 108 -6.82 -6.09 23.04
C GLY A 108 -8.27 -6.55 23.11
N LYS A 109 -9.21 -5.62 22.93
CA LYS A 109 -10.65 -5.91 22.95
C LYS A 109 -11.19 -6.57 21.67
N ALA A 110 -10.40 -6.66 20.61
CA ALA A 110 -10.85 -7.26 19.35
C ALA A 110 -10.94 -8.79 19.48
N THR A 111 -11.89 -9.37 18.75
CA THR A 111 -12.07 -10.83 18.71
C THR A 111 -11.71 -11.37 17.33
N PHE A 112 -11.01 -12.51 17.31
CA PHE A 112 -10.79 -13.27 16.09
C PHE A 112 -11.76 -14.45 16.08
N THR A 113 -12.67 -14.47 15.12
CA THR A 113 -13.79 -15.43 15.09
C THR A 113 -13.45 -16.73 14.36
N HIS A 114 -12.28 -16.80 13.71
CA HIS A 114 -11.81 -17.97 12.99
C HIS A 114 -10.89 -18.87 13.83
N ASP A 115 -10.49 -20.02 13.28
CA ASP A 115 -9.51 -20.92 13.90
C ASP A 115 -8.23 -20.15 14.29
N PRO A 116 -7.89 -20.08 15.60
CA PRO A 116 -6.69 -19.39 16.08
C PRO A 116 -5.39 -19.81 15.39
N LYS A 117 -5.30 -21.05 14.86
CA LYS A 117 -4.12 -21.52 14.11
C LYS A 117 -3.94 -20.79 12.77
N ARG A 118 -5.02 -20.22 12.22
CA ARG A 118 -5.01 -19.43 10.99
C ARG A 118 -4.73 -17.96 11.23
N PHE A 119 -4.60 -17.52 12.49
CA PHE A 119 -4.31 -16.14 12.82
C PHE A 119 -2.93 -15.73 12.29
N TRP A 120 -2.86 -14.68 11.48
CA TRP A 120 -1.62 -14.01 11.12
C TRP A 120 -1.59 -12.64 11.79
N CYS A 121 -0.49 -12.33 12.49
CA CYS A 121 -0.31 -11.01 13.10
C CYS A 121 -0.27 -9.91 12.03
N PRO A 122 -0.60 -8.66 12.37
CA PRO A 122 -0.63 -7.55 11.41
C PRO A 122 0.67 -7.41 10.61
N LYS A 123 1.83 -7.50 11.28
CA LYS A 123 3.16 -7.46 10.64
C LYS A 123 3.31 -8.50 9.52
N CYS A 124 2.90 -9.74 9.80
CA CYS A 124 2.92 -10.82 8.81
C CYS A 124 1.91 -10.61 7.68
N ARG A 125 0.75 -10.03 7.96
CA ARG A 125 -0.24 -9.71 6.92
C ARG A 125 0.27 -8.62 5.98
N PHE A 126 0.80 -7.52 6.50
CA PHE A 126 1.29 -6.42 5.68
C PHE A 126 2.44 -6.82 4.76
N ARG A 127 3.33 -7.69 5.23
CA ARG A 127 4.42 -8.27 4.43
C ARG A 127 3.93 -9.23 3.33
N ALA A 128 2.76 -9.83 3.45
CA ALA A 128 2.20 -10.73 2.42
C ALA A 128 1.13 -10.07 1.53
N MET A 129 0.50 -8.98 1.98
CA MET A 129 -0.64 -8.38 1.30
C MET A 129 -0.28 -7.82 -0.08
N ASP A 130 0.91 -7.24 -0.22
CA ASP A 130 1.36 -6.63 -1.47
C ASP A 130 2.79 -7.07 -1.80
N PRO A 131 2.95 -8.09 -2.66
CA PRO A 131 4.27 -8.57 -3.07
C PRO A 131 4.96 -7.65 -4.08
N PHE A 132 4.29 -6.63 -4.63
CA PHE A 132 4.89 -5.69 -5.58
C PHE A 132 5.42 -4.43 -4.89
N ASN A 133 4.86 -4.10 -3.73
CA ASN A 133 5.36 -3.05 -2.84
C ASN A 133 5.75 -3.70 -1.51
N GLU A 134 6.84 -4.44 -1.54
CA GLU A 134 7.34 -5.18 -0.38
C GLU A 134 7.68 -4.21 0.77
N VAL A 135 7.39 -4.66 1.99
CA VAL A 135 7.82 -3.93 3.19
C VAL A 135 9.26 -4.33 3.47
N VAL A 136 10.20 -3.40 3.25
CA VAL A 136 11.63 -3.63 3.54
C VAL A 136 11.85 -4.02 4.99
N ASP A 137 12.95 -4.71 5.29
CA ASP A 137 13.27 -5.06 6.67
C ASP A 137 13.53 -3.81 7.51
N GLY A 138 12.89 -3.75 8.69
CA GLY A 138 12.82 -2.50 9.47
C GLY A 138 11.94 -1.40 8.86
N GLY A 139 11.35 -1.62 7.68
CA GLY A 139 10.46 -0.69 6.97
C GLY A 139 9.03 -0.71 7.48
N LEU A 140 8.71 -1.58 8.45
CA LEU A 140 7.52 -1.35 9.22
C LEU A 140 7.75 -0.11 10.02
N LEU A 141 6.95 0.87 9.64
CA LEU A 141 6.93 2.09 10.32
C LEU A 141 6.14 1.80 11.67
N HIS A 142 4.88 2.15 11.92
CA HIS A 142 4.26 2.06 13.28
C HIS A 142 3.25 0.96 13.26
N LEU A 143 2.78 0.53 14.41
CA LEU A 143 1.75 -0.48 14.45
C LEU A 143 0.88 -0.20 15.66
N CYS A 144 -0.38 0.16 15.41
CA CYS A 144 -1.35 0.38 16.46
C CYS A 144 -2.67 -0.32 16.16
N LEU A 145 -3.32 -0.84 17.20
CA LEU A 145 -4.71 -1.22 17.10
C LEU A 145 -5.56 0.05 17.27
N VAL A 146 -6.37 0.36 16.27
CA VAL A 146 -7.29 1.50 16.33
C VAL A 146 -8.56 1.04 17.02
N THR A 147 -8.57 1.20 18.34
CA THR A 147 -9.70 0.84 19.21
C THR A 147 -10.50 2.06 19.68
N ALA A 148 -10.13 3.26 19.23
CA ALA A 148 -10.74 4.53 19.59
C ALA A 148 -11.00 5.37 18.34
N ALA A 149 -11.94 6.31 18.46
CA ALA A 149 -12.30 7.23 17.37
C ALA A 149 -11.17 8.22 17.01
N GLU A 150 -10.23 8.44 17.92
CA GLU A 150 -9.08 9.32 17.68
C GLU A 150 -7.79 8.66 18.18
N HIS A 151 -6.73 8.78 17.39
CA HIS A 151 -5.41 8.29 17.75
C HIS A 151 -4.35 9.33 17.33
N ARG A 152 -3.48 9.73 18.26
CA ARG A 152 -2.42 10.70 18.02
C ARG A 152 -1.07 10.08 18.36
N PHE A 153 -0.10 10.24 17.47
CA PHE A 153 1.25 9.70 17.65
C PHE A 153 2.28 10.54 16.90
N THR A 154 3.56 10.38 17.25
CA THR A 154 4.67 11.06 16.58
C THR A 154 5.46 10.06 15.76
N LEU A 155 5.77 10.46 14.52
CA LEU A 155 6.54 9.70 13.54
C LEU A 155 7.84 10.47 13.22
N SER A 156 8.98 9.94 13.65
CA SER A 156 10.30 10.52 13.34
C SER A 156 10.92 9.89 12.10
N LEU A 157 11.14 10.72 11.08
CA LEU A 157 11.66 10.34 9.76
C LEU A 157 12.96 11.08 9.43
N PRO A 158 14.05 10.86 10.19
CA PRO A 158 15.30 11.59 9.97
C PRO A 158 15.90 11.37 8.57
N LEU A 159 15.67 10.19 7.99
CA LEU A 159 16.22 9.78 6.69
C LEU A 159 15.24 9.97 5.51
N LEU A 160 14.12 10.68 5.69
CA LEU A 160 13.09 10.81 4.64
C LEU A 160 13.64 11.38 3.32
N LYS A 161 14.62 12.29 3.40
CA LYS A 161 15.28 12.85 2.21
C LYS A 161 16.05 11.79 1.43
N GLU A 162 16.73 10.89 2.12
CA GLU A 162 17.49 9.79 1.52
C GLU A 162 16.53 8.77 0.89
N TRP A 163 15.44 8.45 1.59
CA TRP A 163 14.40 7.56 1.09
C TRP A 163 13.79 8.07 -0.22
N ARG A 164 13.44 9.37 -0.28
CA ARG A 164 12.97 10.00 -1.52
C ARG A 164 14.00 9.90 -2.67
N ALA A 165 15.28 10.10 -2.36
CA ALA A 165 16.35 10.00 -3.37
C ALA A 165 16.55 8.56 -3.87
N ALA A 166 16.31 7.57 -3.02
CA ALA A 166 16.35 6.15 -3.36
C ALA A 166 15.08 5.64 -4.05
N GLY A 167 14.03 6.47 -4.15
CA GLY A 167 12.73 6.05 -4.68
C GLY A 167 11.89 5.23 -3.69
N GLU A 168 12.27 5.24 -2.41
CA GLU A 168 11.53 4.60 -1.33
C GLU A 168 10.32 5.47 -0.92
N ALA A 169 9.25 4.79 -0.49
CA ALA A 169 7.97 5.44 -0.21
C ALA A 169 7.41 5.05 1.15
N VAL A 170 6.74 6.02 1.79
CA VAL A 170 6.01 5.83 3.04
C VAL A 170 4.54 5.57 2.73
N TRP A 171 4.03 4.42 3.16
CA TRP A 171 2.66 3.98 2.89
C TRP A 171 1.87 3.76 4.17
N VAL A 172 0.60 4.16 4.15
CA VAL A 172 -0.40 3.74 5.14
C VAL A 172 -1.20 2.59 4.56
N ARG A 173 -1.23 1.50 5.33
CA ARG A 173 -2.02 0.30 5.06
C ARG A 173 -2.87 -0.02 6.26
N MET A 174 -3.92 -0.80 6.02
CA MET A 174 -4.86 -1.21 7.06
C MET A 174 -5.48 -2.56 6.73
N VAL A 175 -5.60 -3.41 7.76
CA VAL A 175 -6.16 -4.76 7.70
C VAL A 175 -7.26 -4.91 8.74
N ALA A 176 -8.30 -5.66 8.37
CA ALA A 176 -9.22 -6.26 9.31
C ALA A 176 -8.52 -7.44 10.02
N LEU A 177 -8.69 -7.52 11.34
CA LEU A 177 -8.11 -8.59 12.15
C LEU A 177 -9.07 -9.73 12.42
N ASP A 178 -10.37 -9.52 12.26
CA ASP A 178 -11.44 -10.50 12.47
C ASP A 178 -11.57 -11.50 11.29
N CYS A 179 -10.94 -11.22 10.15
CA CYS A 179 -10.97 -12.04 8.93
C CYS A 179 -9.63 -12.74 8.67
N VAL A 180 -9.61 -13.87 7.95
CA VAL A 180 -8.37 -14.53 7.48
C VAL A 180 -7.83 -13.97 6.16
N GLU A 181 -8.62 -13.19 5.43
CA GLU A 181 -8.24 -12.65 4.13
C GLU A 181 -7.18 -11.54 4.25
N LEU A 182 -6.25 -11.50 3.30
CA LEU A 182 -5.17 -10.50 3.23
C LEU A 182 -5.60 -9.34 2.35
N LEU A 183 -6.55 -8.54 2.83
CA LEU A 183 -7.11 -7.42 2.08
C LEU A 183 -6.79 -6.09 2.76
N GLN A 184 -6.45 -5.11 1.93
CA GLN A 184 -6.49 -3.71 2.35
C GLN A 184 -7.94 -3.32 2.57
N VAL A 185 -8.23 -2.77 3.74
CA VAL A 185 -9.58 -2.27 4.08
C VAL A 185 -9.45 -0.96 4.84
N TRP A 186 -10.37 -0.04 4.61
CA TRP A 186 -10.52 1.18 5.40
C TRP A 186 -11.85 1.11 6.17
N PRO A 187 -11.97 1.74 7.35
CA PRO A 187 -13.27 1.95 7.97
C PRO A 187 -14.17 2.79 7.06
N GLU A 188 -15.45 2.90 7.40
CA GLU A 188 -16.41 3.66 6.59
C GLU A 188 -15.93 5.09 6.33
N GLU A 189 -15.46 5.78 7.37
CA GLU A 189 -14.85 7.09 7.25
C GLU A 189 -13.62 7.20 8.16
N LEU A 190 -12.56 7.79 7.61
CA LEU A 190 -11.30 8.04 8.31
C LEU A 190 -10.61 9.27 7.73
N SER A 191 -9.97 10.07 8.58
CA SER A 191 -9.04 11.10 8.16
C SER A 191 -7.70 10.94 8.86
N LEU A 192 -6.63 11.30 8.16
CA LEU A 192 -5.29 11.37 8.72
C LEU A 192 -4.74 12.76 8.45
N GLU A 193 -4.24 13.41 9.51
CA GLU A 193 -3.56 14.70 9.46
C GLU A 193 -2.13 14.53 9.97
N ALA A 194 -1.21 15.35 9.49
CA ALA A 194 0.10 15.56 10.10
C ALA A 194 0.33 17.05 10.33
N ASP A 195 0.72 17.40 11.55
CA ASP A 195 1.03 18.77 11.96
C ASP A 195 -0.11 19.77 11.63
N GLY A 196 -1.36 19.31 11.78
CA GLY A 196 -2.57 20.09 11.51
C GLY A 196 -2.98 20.19 10.03
N ARG A 197 -2.27 19.50 9.12
CA ARG A 197 -2.59 19.44 7.70
C ARG A 197 -3.17 18.07 7.32
N GLU A 198 -4.30 18.05 6.64
CA GLU A 198 -4.89 16.81 6.11
C GLU A 198 -3.94 16.17 5.09
N LEU A 199 -3.62 14.90 5.33
CA LEU A 199 -2.84 14.05 4.42
C LEU A 199 -3.78 13.32 3.45
N PHE A 200 -4.79 12.65 4.00
CA PHE A 200 -5.86 12.05 3.21
C PHE A 200 -7.13 11.85 4.04
N ARG A 201 -8.23 11.67 3.30
CA ARG A 201 -9.54 11.29 3.85
C ARG A 201 -10.12 10.14 3.06
N ILE A 202 -10.64 9.16 3.79
CA ILE A 202 -11.47 8.09 3.28
C ILE A 202 -12.92 8.48 3.55
N ALA A 203 -13.69 8.71 2.48
CA ALA A 203 -15.11 9.00 2.56
C ALA A 203 -15.95 7.71 2.49
N PRO A 204 -17.19 7.71 3.03
CA PRO A 204 -18.14 6.63 2.83
C PRO A 204 -18.39 6.35 1.34
N PRO A 205 -18.67 5.09 0.95
CA PRO A 205 -19.04 4.78 -0.41
C PRO A 205 -20.35 5.47 -0.82
N GLU A 206 -20.46 5.87 -2.08
CA GLU A 206 -21.74 6.33 -2.64
C GLU A 206 -22.79 5.22 -2.56
N LYS A 207 -24.06 5.62 -2.37
CA LYS A 207 -25.17 4.66 -2.19
C LYS A 207 -25.24 3.67 -3.37
N GLY A 208 -25.14 2.38 -3.07
CA GLY A 208 -25.17 1.32 -4.07
C GLY A 208 -23.81 0.98 -4.70
N HIS A 209 -22.74 1.69 -4.33
CA HIS A 209 -21.38 1.45 -4.79
C HIS A 209 -20.55 0.80 -3.69
N ARG A 210 -19.55 -0.01 -4.09
CA ARG A 210 -18.50 -0.49 -3.19
C ARG A 210 -17.27 0.38 -3.38
N ARG A 211 -16.69 0.85 -2.28
CA ARG A 211 -15.39 1.53 -2.30
C ARG A 211 -14.29 0.51 -2.58
N ARG A 212 -13.34 0.87 -3.44
CA ARG A 212 -12.12 0.09 -3.61
C ARG A 212 -11.07 0.64 -2.66
N ASP A 213 -10.73 -0.14 -1.65
CA ASP A 213 -9.73 0.25 -0.67
C ASP A 213 -8.33 0.01 -1.23
N VAL A 214 -7.52 1.08 -1.26
CA VAL A 214 -6.13 1.07 -1.69
C VAL A 214 -5.25 1.72 -0.62
N PRO A 215 -4.01 1.24 -0.42
CA PRO A 215 -3.04 1.92 0.44
C PRO A 215 -2.83 3.38 0.05
N GLN A 216 -2.48 4.23 1.01
CA GLN A 216 -2.22 5.65 0.78
C GLN A 216 -0.73 5.95 0.90
N GLU A 217 -0.15 6.63 -0.10
CA GLU A 217 1.24 7.07 -0.07
C GLU A 217 1.36 8.45 0.58
N LEU A 218 2.23 8.60 1.58
CA LEU A 218 2.45 9.85 2.33
C LEU A 218 3.79 10.50 2.07
N THR A 219 4.68 9.87 1.29
CA THR A 219 6.11 10.21 1.19
C THR A 219 6.37 11.70 1.02
N TYR A 220 5.64 12.36 0.12
CA TYR A 220 5.83 13.77 -0.23
C TYR A 220 5.07 14.77 0.67
N GLN A 221 4.19 14.26 1.51
CA GLN A 221 3.34 15.07 2.38
C GLN A 221 3.94 15.22 3.79
N LEU A 222 4.86 14.32 4.15
CA LEU A 222 5.57 14.31 5.42
C LEU A 222 6.82 15.19 5.40
N MET A 223 7.24 15.67 6.56
CA MET A 223 8.49 16.39 6.76
C MET A 223 9.62 15.45 7.21
N ALA A 224 10.87 15.80 6.88
CA ALA A 224 12.01 15.10 7.45
C ALA A 224 12.16 15.47 8.93
N GLY A 225 12.36 14.46 9.79
CA GLY A 225 12.31 14.63 11.25
C GLY A 225 10.94 14.26 11.84
N PRO A 226 10.53 14.86 12.97
CA PRO A 226 9.29 14.51 13.65
C PRO A 226 8.05 15.06 12.90
N ASN A 227 7.02 14.23 12.78
CA ASN A 227 5.69 14.57 12.29
C ASN A 227 4.66 14.14 13.35
N VAL A 228 3.77 15.03 13.79
CA VAL A 228 2.71 14.67 14.73
C VAL A 228 1.46 14.29 13.94
N LEU A 229 1.14 13.01 13.93
CA LEU A 229 -0.01 12.48 13.21
C LEU A 229 -1.23 12.37 14.09
N GLN A 230 -2.38 12.68 13.50
CA GLN A 230 -3.69 12.55 14.12
C GLN A 230 -4.60 11.78 13.17
N LEU A 231 -4.97 10.58 13.59
CA LEU A 231 -5.92 9.72 12.93
C LEU A 231 -7.28 9.90 13.59
N ARG A 232 -8.31 10.15 12.79
CA ARG A 232 -9.70 10.16 13.22
C ARG A 232 -10.48 9.10 12.47
N VAL A 233 -11.22 8.27 13.19
CA VAL A 233 -12.09 7.24 12.64
C VAL A 233 -13.50 7.56 13.07
N ASN A 234 -14.39 7.78 12.11
CA ASN A 234 -15.79 8.00 12.42
C ASN A 234 -16.51 6.66 12.43
N ALA A 235 -16.96 6.26 13.60
CA ALA A 235 -17.57 4.97 13.87
C ALA A 235 -19.10 5.02 13.78
N SER A 236 -19.71 5.99 13.06
CA SER A 236 -21.18 6.14 13.02
C SER A 236 -21.95 4.99 12.35
N ALA A 237 -21.28 3.93 11.87
CA ALA A 237 -21.91 2.66 11.52
C ALA A 237 -21.48 1.46 12.39
N VAL A 238 -20.77 1.68 13.50
CA VAL A 238 -20.52 0.66 14.52
C VAL A 238 -21.76 0.61 15.43
N GLY A 239 -22.85 0.00 14.94
CA GLY A 239 -24.07 -0.21 15.74
C GLY A 239 -25.42 0.09 15.07
N SER A 240 -25.50 0.37 13.78
CA SER A 240 -26.80 0.46 13.10
C SER A 240 -27.26 -0.92 12.63
N GLY A 241 -27.95 -1.63 13.52
CA GLY A 241 -28.69 -2.83 13.16
C GLY A 241 -29.78 -2.50 12.12
N LEU A 242 -29.88 -3.33 11.09
CA LEU A 242 -31.19 -3.62 10.52
C LEU A 242 -31.36 -5.13 10.52
N ALA A 243 -32.16 -5.59 11.48
CA ALA A 243 -32.84 -6.86 11.43
C ALA A 243 -33.71 -6.92 10.15
N LEU A 244 -33.93 -8.12 9.66
CA LEU A 244 -35.30 -8.50 9.34
C LEU A 244 -35.89 -9.13 10.59
#